data_AF-A0A7V2UMR0-F1
#
_entry.id   AF-A0A7V2UMR0-F1
#
_cell.length_a   1.000
_cell.length_b   1.000
_cell.length_c   1.000
_cell.angle_alpha   90.00
_cell.angle_beta   90.00
_cell.angle_gamma   90.00
#
_symmetry.space_group_name_H-M   'P 1'
#
loop_
_entity.id
_entity.type
_entity.pdbx_description
1 polymer ?
#
loop_
_entity_poly.entity_id
_entity_poly.type
_entity_poly.pdbx_seq_one_letter_code
_entity_poly.pdbx_strand_id
1 'polypeptide(L)'
;MSSWAGASQAQARLDCQVTYAGVTHEVTAQPVTNPYNVPSVDIGGRFQFKPVLVGQGAHVLRALVYVYFVTPRQPVLIQQAKYLPPFPALNEGQATNLTGEQHLYAGTQERELIYSCTLNGVQP
;
A
#
# COMPACT_ATOMS: atom_id res chain seq x y z
N MET A 1 39.19 17.23 -11.48
CA MET A 1 38.30 16.69 -10.43
C MET A 1 36.89 16.79 -10.96
N SER A 2 36.41 15.76 -11.66
CA SER A 2 35.08 15.78 -12.27
C SER A 2 34.09 15.19 -11.29
N SER A 3 33.32 16.06 -10.65
CA SER A 3 32.26 15.71 -9.71
C SER A 3 31.02 15.26 -10.50
N TRP A 4 30.71 13.97 -10.46
CA TRP A 4 29.44 13.45 -10.98
C TRP A 4 28.40 13.65 -9.87
N ALA A 5 27.47 14.58 -10.07
CA ALA A 5 26.26 14.64 -9.27
C ALA A 5 25.42 13.40 -9.62
N GLY A 6 25.35 12.43 -8.70
CA GLY A 6 24.48 11.26 -8.87
C GLY A 6 23.02 11.70 -8.93
N ALA A 7 22.34 11.45 -10.04
CA ALA A 7 20.90 11.56 -10.10
C ALA A 7 20.31 10.53 -9.12
N SER A 8 19.62 11.02 -8.08
CA SER A 8 18.82 10.16 -7.21
C SER A 8 17.70 9.56 -8.05
N GLN A 9 17.77 8.27 -8.38
CA GLN A 9 16.66 7.59 -9.03
C GLN A 9 15.49 7.56 -8.05
N ALA A 10 14.37 8.17 -8.43
CA ALA A 10 13.14 8.10 -7.67
C ALA A 10 12.76 6.63 -7.48
N GLN A 11 12.69 6.18 -6.23
CA GLN A 11 12.25 4.83 -5.90
C GLN A 11 10.73 4.82 -5.79
N ALA A 12 10.09 3.82 -6.41
CA ALA A 12 8.66 3.69 -6.30
C ALA A 12 8.25 3.47 -4.84
N ARG A 13 7.08 3.97 -4.45
CA ARG A 13 6.49 3.69 -3.14
C ARG A 13 4.97 3.75 -3.19
N LEU A 14 4.34 2.97 -2.34
CA LEU A 14 2.90 3.00 -2.12
C LEU A 14 2.65 3.56 -0.72
N ASP A 15 2.17 4.80 -0.64
CA ASP A 15 1.85 5.46 0.62
C ASP A 15 0.36 5.32 0.90
N CYS A 16 0.00 4.73 2.03
CA CYS A 16 -1.38 4.51 2.42
C CYS A 16 -1.73 5.28 3.70
N GLN A 17 -2.88 5.93 3.70
CA GLN A 17 -3.53 6.47 4.88
C GLN A 17 -4.62 5.48 5.29
N VAL A 18 -4.56 4.95 6.52
CA VAL A 18 -5.46 3.91 7.01
C VAL A 18 -6.10 4.37 8.31
N THR A 19 -7.39 4.69 8.28
CA THR A 19 -8.14 5.24 9.42
C THR A 19 -9.03 4.17 10.03
N TYR A 20 -8.93 4.02 11.35
CA TYR A 20 -9.83 3.19 12.15
C TYR A 20 -10.16 3.91 13.46
N ALA A 21 -11.45 3.95 13.82
CA ALA A 21 -11.92 4.58 15.05
C ALA A 21 -11.39 6.03 15.26
N GLY A 22 -11.29 6.79 14.17
CA GLY A 22 -10.81 8.18 14.17
C GLY A 22 -9.28 8.34 14.25
N VAL A 23 -8.51 7.25 14.28
CA VAL A 23 -7.04 7.28 14.28
C VAL A 23 -6.53 6.86 12.91
N THR A 24 -5.70 7.70 12.30
CA THR A 24 -5.06 7.42 11.01
C THR A 24 -3.63 6.92 11.22
N HIS A 25 -3.33 5.80 10.56
CA HIS A 25 -2.01 5.21 10.45
C HIS A 25 -1.45 5.48 9.05
N GLU A 26 -0.21 5.97 8.98
CA GLU A 26 0.53 6.06 7.73
C GLU A 26 1.30 4.76 7.49
N VAL A 27 1.04 4.10 6.36
CA VAL A 27 1.68 2.83 6.00
C VAL A 27 2.31 2.94 4.62
N THR A 28 3.63 2.87 4.55
CA THR A 28 4.36 2.91 3.27
C THR A 28 4.92 1.53 2.91
N ALA A 29 4.71 1.11 1.65
CA ALA A 29 5.35 -0.06 1.07
C ALA A 29 6.37 0.34 0.00
N GLN A 30 7.55 -0.27 0.09
CA GLN A 30 8.59 -0.21 -0.95
C GLN A 30 8.51 -1.44 -1.86
N PRO A 31 9.05 -1.37 -3.09
CA PRO A 31 9.10 -2.50 -4.01
C PRO A 31 9.87 -3.68 -3.43
N VAL A 32 9.27 -4.87 -3.49
CA VAL A 32 9.88 -6.13 -3.11
C VAL A 32 9.81 -7.13 -4.26
N THR A 33 10.81 -8.00 -4.34
CA THR A 33 10.81 -9.15 -5.26
C THR A 33 10.09 -10.36 -4.68
N ASN A 34 10.12 -10.52 -3.34
CA ASN A 34 9.40 -11.58 -2.63
C ASN A 34 8.24 -11.02 -1.78
N PRO A 35 6.97 -11.13 -2.22
CA PRO A 35 5.82 -10.56 -1.52
C PRO A 35 5.41 -11.34 -0.25
N TYR A 36 5.88 -12.57 -0.07
CA TYR A 36 5.43 -13.43 1.04
C TYR A 36 6.01 -13.00 2.39
N ASN A 37 7.17 -12.36 2.39
CA ASN A 37 7.86 -11.94 3.60
C ASN A 37 7.41 -10.55 4.11
N VAL A 38 6.52 -9.87 3.39
CA VAL A 38 6.03 -8.55 3.81
C VAL A 38 5.08 -8.72 4.99
N PRO A 39 5.38 -8.15 6.18
CA PRO A 39 4.49 -8.24 7.33
C PRO A 39 3.24 -7.38 7.12
N SER A 40 2.17 -7.68 7.86
CA SER A 40 1.03 -6.78 8.00
C SER A 40 1.26 -5.79 9.14
N VAL A 41 0.65 -4.63 9.04
CA VAL A 41 0.62 -3.60 10.09
C VAL A 41 -0.66 -3.76 10.91
N ASP A 42 -0.53 -3.75 12.24
CA ASP A 42 -1.68 -3.71 13.15
C ASP A 42 -2.34 -2.32 13.11
N ILE A 43 -3.67 -2.31 12.96
CA ILE A 43 -4.50 -1.11 12.93
C ILE A 43 -5.49 -1.23 14.08
N GLY A 44 -5.17 -0.54 15.18
CA GLY A 44 -5.99 -0.46 16.39
C GLY A 44 -6.35 -1.81 17.03
N GLY A 45 -5.54 -2.84 16.85
CA GLY A 45 -5.79 -4.20 17.37
C GLY A 45 -6.99 -4.93 16.76
N ARG A 46 -7.55 -4.41 15.67
CA ARG A 46 -8.79 -4.93 15.05
C ARG A 46 -8.63 -5.29 13.59
N PHE A 47 -7.74 -4.60 12.88
CA PHE A 47 -7.43 -4.93 11.49
C PHE A 47 -5.94 -5.13 11.32
N GLN A 48 -5.58 -5.95 10.33
CA GLN A 48 -4.22 -6.00 9.81
C GLN A 48 -4.24 -5.49 8.38
N PHE A 49 -3.43 -4.47 8.11
CA PHE A 49 -3.31 -3.86 6.80
C PHE A 49 -1.96 -4.22 6.19
N LYS A 50 -1.97 -4.79 4.98
CA LYS A 50 -0.75 -5.25 4.29
C LYS A 50 -0.73 -4.72 2.86
N PRO A 51 -0.13 -3.54 2.61
CA PRO A 51 0.20 -3.08 1.28
C PRO A 51 1.47 -3.82 0.80
N VAL A 52 1.45 -4.29 -0.44
CA VAL A 52 2.59 -4.97 -1.07
C VAL A 52 2.81 -4.37 -2.45
N LEU A 53 3.98 -3.78 -2.63
CA LEU A 53 4.42 -3.28 -3.93
C LEU A 53 5.42 -4.28 -4.51
N VAL A 54 5.07 -4.96 -5.59
CA VAL A 54 5.95 -5.96 -6.22
C VAL A 54 6.68 -5.33 -7.39
N GLY A 55 8.01 -5.37 -7.37
CA GLY A 55 8.85 -4.73 -8.38
C GLY A 55 10.27 -4.52 -7.89
N GLN A 56 11.02 -3.69 -8.60
CA GLN A 56 12.39 -3.31 -8.27
C GLN A 56 12.67 -1.86 -8.69
N GLY A 57 13.17 -1.04 -7.77
CA GLY A 57 13.45 0.37 -8.06
C GLY A 57 12.18 1.14 -8.43
N ALA A 58 12.15 1.76 -9.61
CA ALA A 58 10.98 2.46 -10.13
C ALA A 58 10.03 1.56 -10.95
N HIS A 59 10.46 0.34 -11.29
CA HIS A 59 9.67 -0.60 -12.08
C HIS A 59 8.75 -1.41 -11.17
N VAL A 60 7.45 -1.15 -11.26
CA VAL A 60 6.40 -1.84 -10.48
C VAL A 60 5.64 -2.80 -11.37
N LEU A 61 5.58 -4.08 -10.96
CA LEU A 61 4.85 -5.14 -11.66
C LEU A 61 3.39 -5.24 -11.21
N ARG A 62 3.13 -4.98 -9.93
CA ARG A 62 1.78 -4.96 -9.33
C ARG A 62 1.81 -4.34 -7.95
N ALA A 63 0.68 -3.75 -7.56
CA ALA A 63 0.41 -3.38 -6.18
C ALA A 63 -0.74 -4.24 -5.64
N LEU A 64 -0.64 -4.65 -4.39
CA LEU A 64 -1.64 -5.44 -3.69
C LEU A 64 -1.96 -4.76 -2.37
N VAL A 65 -3.22 -4.79 -1.97
CA VAL A 65 -3.66 -4.42 -0.62
C VAL A 65 -4.43 -5.60 -0.06
N TYR A 66 -3.97 -6.11 1.08
CA TYR A 66 -4.70 -7.10 1.86
C TYR A 66 -5.18 -6.43 3.14
N VAL A 67 -6.45 -6.63 3.45
CA VAL A 67 -7.01 -6.22 4.74
C VAL A 67 -7.56 -7.46 5.42
N TYR A 68 -7.12 -7.69 6.65
CA TYR A 68 -7.62 -8.75 7.51
C TYR A 68 -8.37 -8.16 8.70
N PHE A 69 -9.44 -8.81 9.10
CA PHE A 69 -10.08 -8.56 10.39
C PHE A 69 -9.52 -9.53 11.43
N VAL A 70 -9.09 -9.01 12.58
CA VAL A 70 -8.53 -9.81 13.68
C VAL A 70 -9.66 -10.42 14.50
N THR A 71 -9.70 -11.75 14.54
CA THR A 71 -10.61 -12.51 15.41
C THR A 71 -9.84 -13.19 16.54
N PRO A 72 -10.51 -13.67 17.62
CA PRO A 72 -9.84 -14.39 18.70
C PRO A 72 -9.10 -15.66 18.24
N ARG A 73 -9.50 -16.27 17.11
CA ARG A 73 -8.87 -17.49 16.60
C ARG A 73 -7.71 -17.17 15.67
N GLN A 74 -7.96 -16.34 14.66
CA GLN A 74 -6.97 -15.94 13.66
C GLN A 74 -7.45 -14.72 12.86
N PRO A 75 -6.53 -13.95 12.23
CA PRO A 75 -6.90 -12.97 11.22
C PRO A 75 -7.65 -13.62 10.05
N VAL A 76 -8.71 -12.97 9.58
CA VAL A 76 -9.52 -13.40 8.44
C VAL A 76 -9.40 -12.35 7.34
N LEU A 77 -9.03 -12.77 6.12
CA LEU A 77 -8.95 -11.87 4.97
C LEU A 77 -10.36 -11.38 4.62
N ILE A 78 -10.57 -10.07 4.67
CA ILE A 78 -11.84 -9.43 4.30
C ILE A 78 -11.77 -8.73 2.94
N GLN A 79 -10.57 -8.39 2.48
CA GLN A 79 -10.36 -7.85 1.14
C GLN A 79 -8.96 -8.18 0.63
N GLN A 80 -8.87 -8.53 -0.65
CA GLN A 80 -7.65 -8.45 -1.44
C GLN A 80 -7.91 -7.60 -2.68
N ALA A 81 -7.28 -6.44 -2.78
CA ALA A 81 -7.27 -5.61 -3.98
C ALA A 81 -5.96 -5.80 -4.75
N LYS A 82 -6.02 -5.86 -6.08
CA LYS A 82 -4.88 -6.02 -6.97
C LYS A 82 -4.92 -4.98 -8.08
N TYR A 83 -3.83 -4.23 -8.22
CA TYR A 83 -3.66 -3.21 -9.23
C TYR A 83 -2.48 -3.57 -10.13
N LEU A 84 -2.69 -3.50 -11.44
CA LEU A 84 -1.75 -3.91 -12.47
C LEU A 84 -1.40 -2.72 -13.37
N PRO A 85 -0.21 -2.71 -13.98
CA PRO A 85 0.10 -1.76 -15.04
C PRO A 85 -0.82 -1.95 -16.27
N PRO A 86 -0.96 -0.93 -17.13
CA PRO A 86 -0.33 0.39 -17.01
C PRO A 86 -0.96 1.20 -15.88
N PHE A 87 -0.13 1.68 -14.96
CA PHE A 87 -0.58 2.66 -13.98
C PHE A 87 -0.75 3.99 -14.73
N PRO A 88 -1.78 4.81 -14.41
CA PRO A 88 -1.96 6.10 -15.05
C PRO A 88 -0.64 6.86 -15.08
N ALA A 89 -0.11 7.04 -16.29
CA ALA A 89 1.19 7.65 -16.52
C ALA A 89 1.08 9.11 -16.13
N LEU A 90 1.54 9.41 -14.93
CA LEU A 90 1.84 10.78 -14.57
C LEU A 90 3.20 11.13 -15.17
N ASN A 91 3.50 12.42 -15.32
CA ASN A 91 4.86 12.82 -15.69
C ASN A 91 5.85 12.17 -14.71
N GLU A 92 7.07 11.85 -15.17
CA GLU A 92 8.08 11.13 -14.35
C GLU A 92 8.13 11.65 -12.90
N GLY A 93 7.82 10.79 -11.93
CA GLY A 93 7.88 11.11 -10.50
C GLY A 93 6.60 11.64 -9.84
N GLN A 94 5.49 11.81 -10.57
CA GLN A 94 4.22 12.24 -9.98
C GLN A 94 3.46 11.10 -9.25
N ALA A 95 2.54 11.50 -8.37
CA ALA A 95 1.80 10.65 -7.44
C ALA A 95 0.38 10.30 -7.94
N THR A 96 0.04 9.01 -8.08
CA THR A 96 -1.27 8.53 -8.55
C THR A 96 -2.11 8.07 -7.38
N ASN A 97 -3.34 8.59 -7.23
CA ASN A 97 -4.32 7.99 -6.35
C ASN A 97 -4.73 6.61 -6.90
N LEU A 98 -4.12 5.55 -6.36
CA LEU A 98 -4.20 4.22 -6.93
C LEU A 98 -5.52 3.52 -6.56
N THR A 99 -5.97 3.73 -5.33
CA THR A 99 -7.10 2.98 -4.77
C THR A 99 -8.39 3.78 -4.73
N GLY A 100 -8.31 5.12 -4.78
CA GLY A 100 -9.39 5.96 -4.25
C GLY A 100 -9.55 5.74 -2.74
N GLU A 101 -10.60 6.31 -2.16
CA GLU A 101 -11.02 5.97 -0.80
C GLU A 101 -11.81 4.66 -0.80
N GLN A 102 -11.49 3.79 0.15
CA GLN A 102 -12.06 2.46 0.30
C GLN A 102 -12.61 2.32 1.71
N HIS A 103 -13.82 1.78 1.84
CA HIS A 103 -14.49 1.53 3.12
C HIS A 103 -14.75 0.05 3.28
N LEU A 104 -14.26 -0.51 4.38
CA LEU A 104 -14.43 -1.92 4.71
C LEU A 104 -15.11 -2.05 6.06
N TYR A 105 -16.12 -2.90 6.12
CA TYR A 105 -16.90 -3.16 7.33
C TYR A 105 -16.73 -4.61 7.76
N ALA A 106 -16.40 -4.84 9.02
CA ALA A 106 -16.22 -6.19 9.55
C ALA A 106 -16.58 -6.32 11.05
N GLY A 107 -16.87 -7.57 11.45
CA GLY A 107 -17.22 -7.90 12.82
C GLY A 107 -18.67 -7.55 13.20
N THR A 108 -19.02 -7.79 14.45
CA THR A 108 -20.41 -7.67 14.96
C THR A 108 -20.92 -6.25 15.14
N GLN A 109 -20.03 -5.25 15.11
CA GLN A 109 -20.36 -3.83 15.30
C GLN A 109 -20.17 -3.02 14.01
N GLU A 110 -20.13 -3.70 12.85
CA GLU A 110 -19.88 -3.06 11.55
C GLU A 110 -18.67 -2.12 11.61
N ARG A 111 -17.58 -2.59 12.22
CA ARG A 111 -16.38 -1.77 12.42
C ARG A 111 -15.87 -1.34 11.07
N GLU A 112 -15.73 -0.04 10.89
CA GLU A 112 -15.29 0.57 9.65
C GLU A 112 -13.78 0.81 9.65
N LEU A 113 -13.10 0.31 8.63
CA LEU A 113 -11.75 0.71 8.26
C LEU A 113 -11.82 1.47 6.94
N ILE A 114 -11.22 2.66 6.91
CA ILE A 114 -11.13 3.51 5.73
C ILE A 114 -9.67 3.50 5.27
N TYR A 115 -9.41 3.33 3.98
CA TYR A 115 -8.06 3.56 3.46
C TYR A 115 -8.03 4.22 2.10
N SER A 116 -6.93 4.91 1.81
CA SER A 116 -6.55 5.31 0.46
C SER A 116 -5.05 5.14 0.29
N CYS A 117 -4.60 4.73 -0.90
CA CYS A 117 -3.19 4.58 -1.22
C CYS A 117 -2.81 5.34 -2.48
N THR A 118 -1.67 6.01 -2.41
CA THR A 118 -1.06 6.78 -3.49
C THR A 118 0.21 6.09 -3.94
N LEU A 119 0.32 5.81 -5.24
CA LEU A 119 1.49 5.24 -5.88
C LEU A 119 2.38 6.37 -6.40
N ASN A 120 3.67 6.36 -6.03
CA ASN A 120 4.61 7.43 -6.37
C ASN A 120 5.84 6.85 -7.04
N GLY A 121 6.55 7.67 -7.83
CA GLY A 121 7.90 7.35 -8.31
C GLY A 121 7.97 6.13 -9.23
N VAL A 122 6.87 5.81 -9.91
CA VAL A 122 6.79 4.68 -10.85
C VAL A 122 7.22 5.12 -12.24
N GLN A 123 8.02 4.28 -12.90
CA GLN A 123 8.31 4.41 -14.31
C GLN A 123 7.27 3.66 -15.16
N PRO A 124 6.92 4.19 -16.35
CA PRO A 124 6.01 3.53 -17.29
C PRO A 124 6.40 2.10 -17.66
#